data_AF-A0A8I0H6D5-F1
#
_entry.id   AF-A0A8I0H6D5-F1
#
_cell.length_a   1.000
_cell.length_b   1.000
_cell.length_c   1.000
_cell.angle_alpha   90.00
_cell.angle_beta   90.00
_cell.angle_gamma   90.00
#
_symmetry.space_group_name_H-M   'P 1'
#
loop_
_entity.id
_entity.type
_entity.pdbx_description
1 polymer ?
#
loop_
_entity_poly.entity_id
_entity_poly.type
_entity_poly.pdbx_seq_one_letter_code
_entity_poly.pdbx_strand_id
1 'polypeptide(L)' 'LEQPKKVLVVTENEDENVELSARNIPGVQVTTAQGLNVLDITNADSLVITEAAAKKVEEVLG' A
#
# COMPACT_ATOMS: atom_id res chain seq x y z
N LEU A 1 -13.83 -0.94 -21.25
CA LEU A 1 -14.02 -1.23 -19.81
C LEU A 1 -12.96 -0.42 -19.09
N GLU A 2 -13.32 0.70 -18.48
CA GLU A 2 -12.39 1.45 -17.64
C GLU A 2 -12.03 0.57 -16.45
N GLN A 3 -10.76 0.16 -16.33
CA GLN A 3 -10.35 -0.61 -15.16
C GLN A 3 -10.39 0.31 -13.94
N PRO A 4 -10.95 -0.12 -12.80
CA PRO A 4 -10.87 0.66 -11.58
C PRO A 4 -9.40 0.88 -11.24
N LYS A 5 -9.02 2.15 -11.00
CA LYS A 5 -7.64 2.53 -10.69
C LYS A 5 -7.16 1.72 -9.50
N LYS A 6 -6.01 1.06 -9.64
CA LYS A 6 -5.40 0.30 -8.56
C LYS A 6 -4.63 1.25 -7.64
N VAL A 7 -5.04 1.32 -6.38
CA VAL A 7 -4.37 2.13 -5.37
C VAL A 7 -3.70 1.20 -4.38
N LEU A 8 -2.38 1.35 -4.22
CA LEU A 8 -1.62 0.66 -3.21
C LEU A 8 -1.44 1.58 -1.99
N VAL A 9 -1.94 1.14 -0.84
CA VAL A 9 -1.78 1.81 0.45
C VAL A 9 -0.73 1.06 1.24
N VAL A 10 0.31 1.77 1.68
CA VAL A 10 1.42 1.21 2.44
C VAL A 10 1.41 1.78 3.85
N THR A 11 1.22 0.92 4.84
CA THR A 11 1.24 1.25 6.27
C THR A 11 2.50 0.72 6.95
N GLU A 12 2.87 1.27 8.09
CA GLU A 12 4.07 0.84 8.82
C GLU A 12 3.89 -0.57 9.40
N ASN A 13 2.71 -0.81 9.99
CA ASN A 13 2.29 -2.06 10.60
C ASN A 13 0.86 -2.40 10.13
N GLU A 14 0.38 -3.60 10.47
CA GLU A 14 -1.02 -3.97 10.24
C GLU A 14 -1.94 -3.01 11.00
N ASP A 15 -2.85 -2.36 10.26
CA ASP A 15 -3.90 -1.51 10.82
C ASP A 15 -5.25 -2.09 10.40
N GLU A 16 -5.96 -2.66 11.36
CA GLU A 16 -7.25 -3.32 11.14
C GLU A 16 -8.31 -2.36 10.57
N ASN A 17 -8.28 -1.08 10.95
CA ASN A 17 -9.25 -0.11 10.43
C ASN A 17 -8.98 0.20 8.97
N VAL A 18 -7.70 0.32 8.58
CA VAL A 18 -7.30 0.55 7.19
C VAL A 18 -7.62 -0.67 6.34
N GLU A 19 -7.35 -1.87 6.84
CA GLU A 19 -7.66 -3.13 6.17
C GLU A 19 -9.17 -3.29 5.94
N LEU A 20 -9.99 -3.10 6.99
CA LEU A 20 -11.45 -3.18 6.91
C LEU A 20 -12.03 -2.11 5.96
N SER A 21 -11.48 -0.89 5.99
CA SER A 21 -11.92 0.21 5.13
C SER A 21 -11.52 0.00 3.66
N ALA A 22 -10.31 -0.49 3.41
CA ALA A 22 -9.81 -0.75 2.07
C ALA A 22 -10.57 -1.87 1.37
N ARG A 23 -11.00 -2.90 2.11
CA ARG A 23 -11.85 -3.98 1.58
C ARG A 23 -13.20 -3.49 1.04
N ASN A 24 -13.64 -2.31 1.47
CA ASN A 24 -14.87 -1.69 1.00
C ASN A 24 -14.71 -0.97 -0.36
N ILE A 25 -13.48 -0.73 -0.83
CA ILE A 25 -13.20 0.06 -2.04
C ILE A 25 -12.61 -0.85 -3.13
N PRO A 26 -13.31 -1.03 -4.27
CA PRO A 26 -12.79 -1.80 -5.39
C PRO A 26 -11.50 -1.19 -5.95
N GLY A 27 -10.43 -1.99 -6.05
CA GLY A 27 -9.15 -1.55 -6.59
C GLY A 27 -8.14 -1.04 -5.55
N VAL A 28 -8.51 -0.99 -4.26
CA VAL A 28 -7.55 -0.66 -3.19
C VAL A 28 -6.89 -1.95 -2.69
N GLN A 29 -5.56 -1.94 -2.61
CA GLN A 29 -4.76 -2.95 -1.93
C GLN A 29 -4.01 -2.31 -0.79
N VAL A 30 -3.99 -2.96 0.37
CA VAL A 30 -3.20 -2.54 1.53
C VAL A 30 -2.03 -3.50 1.69
N THR A 31 -0.86 -2.96 1.98
CA THR A 31 0.31 -3.74 2.34
C THR A 31 1.11 -3.03 3.41
N THR A 32 1.96 -3.76 4.12
CA THR A 32 2.85 -3.19 5.13
C THR A 32 4.21 -2.84 4.51
N ALA A 33 4.95 -1.92 5.12
CA ALA A 33 6.31 -1.58 4.72
C ALA A 33 7.23 -2.81 4.60
N GLN A 34 7.03 -3.81 5.46
CA GLN A 34 7.76 -5.09 5.43
C GLN A 34 7.37 -6.00 4.25
N GLY A 35 6.09 -5.97 3.84
CA GLY A 35 5.55 -6.79 2.76
C GLY A 35 5.59 -6.12 1.38
N LEU A 36 6.13 -4.91 1.29
CA LEU A 36 6.15 -4.12 0.08
C LEU A 36 7.05 -4.75 -0.99
N ASN A 37 6.49 -5.05 -2.16
CA ASN A 37 7.24 -5.58 -3.30
C ASN A 37 7.23 -4.63 -4.50
N VAL A 38 8.28 -4.69 -5.32
CA VAL A 38 8.40 -3.92 -6.57
C VAL A 38 7.28 -4.22 -7.56
N LEU A 39 6.77 -5.47 -7.56
CA LEU A 39 5.67 -5.89 -8.41
C LEU A 39 4.38 -5.14 -8.08
N ASP A 40 4.10 -4.95 -6.78
CA ASP A 40 2.89 -4.28 -6.31
C ASP A 40 2.93 -2.80 -6.66
N ILE A 41 4.11 -2.17 -6.55
CA ILE A 41 4.34 -0.77 -6.94
C ILE A 41 4.12 -0.58 -8.45
N THR A 42 4.65 -1.49 -9.27
CA THR A 42 4.54 -1.40 -10.74
C THR A 42 3.12 -1.67 -11.24
N ASN A 43 2.36 -2.48 -10.51
CA ASN A 43 0.97 -2.85 -10.83
C ASN A 43 -0.04 -1.82 -10.30
N ALA A 44 0.37 -0.87 -9.47
CA ALA A 44 -0.49 0.17 -8.92
C ALA A 44 -0.46 1.45 -9.77
N ASP A 45 -1.62 2.04 -10.00
CA ASP A 45 -1.76 3.33 -10.67
C ASP A 45 -1.48 4.50 -9.72
N SER A 46 -1.64 4.28 -8.41
CA SER A 46 -1.42 5.29 -7.38
C SER A 46 -0.89 4.67 -6.10
N LEU A 47 0.10 5.31 -5.50
CA LEU A 47 0.76 4.87 -4.27
C LEU A 47 0.47 5.87 -3.15
N VAL A 48 -0.04 5.37 -2.03
CA VAL A 48 -0.26 6.13 -0.79
C VAL A 48 0.57 5.48 0.30
N ILE A 49 1.59 6.15 0.81
CA ILE A 49 2.47 5.64 1.85
C ILE A 49 2.39 6.55 3.08
N THR A 50 2.33 5.97 4.28
CA THR A 50 2.42 6.77 5.51
C THR A 50 3.86 7.20 5.76
N GLU A 51 4.07 8.35 6.41
CA GLU A 51 5.43 8.84 6.70
C GLU A 51 6.26 7.81 7.49
N ALA A 52 5.63 7.13 8.44
CA ALA A 52 6.27 6.08 9.22
C ALA A 52 6.65 4.86 8.37
N ALA A 53 5.80 4.47 7.42
CA ALA A 53 6.11 3.40 6.48
C ALA A 53 7.26 3.76 5.55
N ALA A 54 7.30 5.00 5.04
CA ALA A 54 8.36 5.48 4.17
C ALA A 54 9.73 5.42 4.87
N LYS A 55 9.82 5.91 6.11
CA LYS A 55 11.05 5.83 6.93
C LYS A 55 11.51 4.39 7.12
N LYS A 56 10.58 3.48 7.41
CA LYS A 56 10.91 2.07 7.63
C LYS A 56 11.40 1.37 6.37
N VAL A 57 10.87 1.73 5.20
CA VAL A 57 11.37 1.24 3.91
C VAL A 57 12.78 1.80 3.64
N GLU A 58 13.04 3.07 3.93
CA GLU A 58 14.38 3.67 3.82
C GLU A 58 15.40 3.00 4.74
N GLU A 59 15.02 2.63 5.97
CA GLU A 59 15.90 1.92 6.91
C GLU A 59 16.24 0.48 6.47
N VAL A 60 15.35 -0.18 5.73
CA VAL A 60 15.53 -1.57 5.27
C VAL A 60 16.29 -1.63 3.95
N LEU A 61 16.17 -0.60 3.10
CA LEU A 61 16.79 -0.53 1.78
C LEU A 61 18.06 0.33 1.72
N GLY A 62 18.34 1.14 2.74
CA GLY A 62 19.56 1.95 2.89
C GLY A 62 20.72 1.17 3.49
#